data_AF-A0A182F6A4-F1
#
_entry.id   AF-A0A182F6A4-F1
#
_cell.length_a   1.000
_cell.length_b   1.000
_cell.length_c   1.000
_cell.angle_alpha   90.00
_cell.angle_beta   90.00
_cell.angle_gamma   90.00
#
_symmetry.space_group_name_H-M   'P 1'
#
loop_
_entity.id
_entity.type
_entity.pdbx_description
1 polymer ?
#
loop_
_entity_poly.entity_id
_entity_poly.type
_entity_poly.pdbx_seq_one_letter_code
_entity_poly.pdbx_strand_id
1 'polypeptide(L)'
;MDEPYDDSEQTEFDDLDDEDTPFCTSKLERIRTSVKELHKNYEALKQIRQDDPISNYRISKYKYESKLRDLNQTLSELVPQVNKQNLTALNQLRRKVKEVEIKLAKSVNNLQRQREQTAIALSETVIQKIRTNSVRDAIAEFKNLALRSDDPFRIIVPKVYRGADDEARKMIDFLEMVDFNDRPIGGYEVLVDTMITQDKLRGENAVRILKGIQAIIMARVGQQHERAVALLKRFRVKAH
;
A
#
# COMPACT_ATOMS: atom_id res chain seq x y z
N MET A 1 12.35 -29.99 0.19
CA MET A 1 13.80 -29.78 0.38
C MET A 1 13.91 -28.56 1.25
N ASP A 2 14.14 -28.82 2.52
CA ASP A 2 14.29 -27.81 3.56
C ASP A 2 15.72 -27.28 3.50
N GLU A 3 15.90 -25.99 3.19
CA GLU A 3 17.16 -25.31 3.42
C GLU A 3 17.26 -24.93 4.90
N PRO A 4 18.40 -25.16 5.57
CA PRO A 4 18.57 -24.84 6.97
C PRO A 4 18.74 -23.32 7.11
N TYR A 5 17.85 -22.69 7.88
CA TYR A 5 18.03 -21.32 8.32
C TYR A 5 19.22 -21.28 9.29
N ASP A 6 20.28 -20.61 8.85
CA ASP A 6 21.42 -20.24 9.67
C ASP A 6 20.98 -19.20 10.71
N ASP A 7 20.77 -19.66 11.94
CA ASP A 7 20.29 -18.87 13.08
C ASP A 7 21.45 -18.21 13.85
N SER A 8 22.56 -17.88 13.16
CA SER A 8 23.78 -17.34 13.77
C SER A 8 24.05 -15.87 13.44
N GLU A 9 23.05 -15.00 13.57
CA GLU A 9 23.29 -13.55 13.72
C GLU A 9 22.71 -13.03 15.05
N GLN A 10 23.09 -13.67 16.17
CA GLN A 10 23.13 -12.95 17.45
C GLN A 10 24.22 -11.87 17.32
N THR A 11 23.80 -10.66 16.95
CA THR A 11 24.68 -9.50 16.96
C THR A 11 24.99 -9.18 18.42
N GLU A 12 26.15 -9.62 18.90
CA GLU A 12 26.74 -9.16 20.15
C GLU A 12 26.82 -7.62 20.12
N PHE A 13 25.99 -6.98 20.94
CA PHE A 13 25.93 -5.53 21.12
C PHE A 13 26.54 -5.07 22.45
N ASP A 14 27.10 -6.01 23.23
CA ASP A 14 27.69 -5.76 24.53
C ASP A 14 29.21 -5.53 24.39
N ASP A 15 29.77 -4.73 25.31
CA ASP A 15 31.17 -4.29 25.39
C ASP A 15 31.55 -3.02 24.61
N LEU A 16 30.95 -1.89 25.02
CA LEU A 16 31.63 -0.58 25.01
C LEU A 16 31.09 0.25 26.19
N ASP A 17 31.54 -0.07 27.41
CA ASP A 17 31.38 0.81 28.57
C ASP A 17 32.61 1.74 28.66
N ASP A 18 32.40 3.02 28.36
CA ASP A 18 33.35 4.11 28.59
C ASP A 18 32.70 5.10 29.56
N GLU A 19 33.23 5.17 30.78
CA GLU A 19 32.58 5.74 31.98
C GLU A 19 32.55 7.27 32.08
N ASP A 20 33.12 8.05 31.14
CA ASP A 20 33.52 9.44 31.47
C ASP A 20 32.88 10.60 30.66
N THR A 21 31.66 10.46 30.11
CA THR A 21 30.89 11.63 29.60
C THR A 21 29.37 11.52 29.77
N PRO A 22 28.76 12.02 30.87
CA PRO A 22 27.33 11.79 31.19
C PRO A 22 26.32 12.35 30.17
N PHE A 23 26.70 13.37 29.39
CA PHE A 23 25.85 13.95 28.33
C PHE A 23 26.01 13.28 26.97
N CYS A 24 27.15 12.66 26.69
CA CYS A 24 27.35 11.87 25.45
C CYS A 24 26.76 10.48 25.60
N THR A 25 26.89 9.85 26.78
CA THR A 25 26.35 8.51 27.06
C THR A 25 24.82 8.48 26.94
N SER A 26 24.10 9.42 27.58
CA SER A 26 22.63 9.46 27.49
C SER A 26 22.09 9.71 26.08
N LYS A 27 22.80 10.49 25.24
CA LYS A 27 22.43 10.69 23.82
C LYS A 27 22.80 9.50 22.94
N LEU A 28 23.94 8.86 23.17
CA LEU A 28 24.34 7.61 22.51
C LEU A 28 23.37 6.48 22.83
N GLU A 29 22.92 6.39 24.08
CA GLU A 29 21.97 5.39 24.55
C GLU A 29 20.58 5.59 23.90
N ARG A 30 20.14 6.84 23.71
CA ARG A 30 18.94 7.15 22.91
C ARG A 30 19.07 6.72 21.45
N ILE A 31 20.25 6.89 20.84
CA ILE A 31 20.51 6.40 19.48
C ILE A 31 20.48 4.88 19.46
N ARG A 32 21.16 4.21 20.39
CA ARG A 32 21.21 2.73 20.51
C ARG A 32 19.78 2.16 20.65
N THR A 33 18.96 2.78 21.48
CA THR A 33 17.55 2.43 21.67
C THR A 33 16.74 2.65 20.40
N SER A 34 16.94 3.78 19.71
CA SER A 34 16.25 4.07 18.46
C SER A 34 16.63 3.11 17.32
N VAL A 35 17.88 2.64 17.27
CA VAL A 35 18.32 1.59 16.34
C VAL A 35 17.66 0.25 16.67
N LYS A 36 17.61 -0.15 17.95
CA LYS A 36 16.91 -1.37 18.38
C LYS A 36 15.42 -1.32 18.01
N GLU A 37 14.76 -0.19 18.22
CA GLU A 37 13.36 0.02 17.83
C GLU A 37 13.17 0.01 16.31
N LEU A 38 14.10 0.59 15.54
CA LEU A 38 14.06 0.56 14.08
C LEU A 38 14.15 -0.89 13.57
N HIS A 39 15.05 -1.69 14.15
CA HIS A 39 15.19 -3.10 13.81
C HIS A 39 13.92 -3.89 14.16
N LYS A 40 13.32 -3.64 15.33
CA LYS A 40 12.03 -4.26 15.72
C LYS A 40 10.89 -3.88 14.77
N ASN A 41 10.78 -2.61 14.37
CA ASN A 41 9.77 -2.16 13.40
C ASN A 41 9.96 -2.82 12.04
N TYR A 42 11.21 -3.06 11.64
CA TYR A 42 11.54 -3.78 10.42
C TYR A 42 11.15 -5.26 10.49
N GLU A 43 11.50 -5.97 11.56
CA GLU A 43 11.10 -7.38 11.72
C GLU A 43 9.58 -7.52 11.74
N ALA A 44 8.88 -6.58 12.39
CA ALA A 44 7.42 -6.52 12.33
C ALA A 44 6.91 -6.32 10.89
N LEU A 45 7.53 -5.45 10.08
CA LEU A 45 7.17 -5.25 8.68
C LEU A 45 7.43 -6.51 7.82
N LYS A 46 8.54 -7.21 8.06
CA LYS A 46 8.91 -8.46 7.37
C LYS A 46 7.96 -9.61 7.69
N GLN A 47 7.45 -9.66 8.92
CA GLN A 47 6.48 -10.66 9.35
C GLN A 47 5.08 -10.47 8.76
N ILE A 48 4.78 -9.29 8.20
CA ILE A 48 3.51 -9.05 7.49
C ILE A 48 3.51 -9.86 6.21
N ARG A 49 2.71 -10.92 6.21
CA ARG A 49 2.61 -11.85 5.10
C ARG A 49 1.97 -11.17 3.88
N GLN A 50 2.14 -11.79 2.72
CA GLN A 50 1.58 -11.25 1.47
C GLN A 50 0.05 -11.32 1.40
N ASP A 51 -0.56 -12.17 2.22
CA ASP A 51 -2.00 -12.36 2.41
C ASP A 51 -2.61 -11.37 3.42
N ASP A 52 -1.78 -10.69 4.22
CA ASP A 52 -2.26 -9.67 5.16
C ASP A 52 -2.74 -8.40 4.42
N PRO A 53 -3.74 -7.69 4.97
CA PRO A 53 -4.24 -6.44 4.41
C PRO A 53 -3.14 -5.41 4.11
N ILE A 54 -3.20 -4.78 2.93
CA ILE A 54 -2.23 -3.77 2.48
C ILE A 54 -2.11 -2.58 3.44
N SER A 55 -3.16 -2.27 4.19
CA SER A 55 -3.17 -1.25 5.24
C SER A 55 -2.16 -1.55 6.35
N ASN A 56 -2.03 -2.81 6.77
CA ASN A 56 -1.09 -3.22 7.82
C ASN A 56 0.35 -2.98 7.36
N TYR A 57 0.65 -3.35 6.12
CA TYR A 57 1.96 -3.09 5.52
C TYR A 57 2.27 -1.59 5.46
N ARG A 58 1.32 -0.76 5.02
CA ARG A 58 1.51 0.70 4.96
C ARG A 58 1.75 1.34 6.31
N ILE A 59 0.97 0.95 7.33
CA ILE A 59 1.14 1.49 8.68
C ILE A 59 2.52 1.14 9.22
N SER A 60 2.95 -0.12 9.07
CA SER A 60 4.27 -0.56 9.52
C SER A 60 5.39 0.09 8.70
N LYS A 61 5.21 0.27 7.39
CA LYS A 61 6.15 0.99 6.52
C LYS A 61 6.30 2.44 6.95
N TYR A 62 5.20 3.12 7.20
CA TYR A 62 5.21 4.50 7.68
C TYR A 62 5.90 4.65 9.04
N LYS A 63 5.59 3.77 10.00
CA LYS A 63 6.25 3.74 11.32
C LYS A 63 7.77 3.55 11.18
N TYR A 64 8.17 2.64 10.30
CA TYR A 64 9.58 2.42 9.99
C TYR A 64 10.24 3.66 9.36
N GLU A 65 9.66 4.22 8.29
CA GLU A 65 10.20 5.39 7.58
C GLU A 65 10.27 6.64 8.46
N SER A 66 9.27 6.84 9.33
CA SER A 66 9.27 7.93 10.31
C SER A 66 10.43 7.77 11.29
N LYS A 67 10.58 6.57 11.89
CA LYS A 67 11.64 6.31 12.86
C LYS A 67 13.04 6.43 12.24
N LEU A 68 13.20 6.00 10.99
CA LEU A 68 14.44 6.18 10.22
C LEU A 68 14.78 7.67 10.07
N ARG A 69 13.77 8.49 9.73
CA ARG A 69 13.93 9.94 9.58
C ARG A 69 14.36 10.59 10.90
N ASP A 70 13.70 10.23 11.99
CA ASP A 70 13.99 10.74 13.34
C ASP A 70 15.42 10.35 13.78
N LEU A 71 15.85 9.12 13.47
CA LEU A 71 17.20 8.65 13.75
C LEU A 71 18.25 9.47 12.96
N ASN A 72 18.01 9.67 11.66
CA ASN A 72 18.92 10.44 10.80
C ASN A 72 19.00 11.91 11.23
N GLN A 73 17.90 12.50 11.69
CA GLN A 73 17.89 13.84 12.26
C GLN A 73 18.67 13.91 13.57
N THR A 74 18.42 12.99 14.51
CA THR A 74 19.12 12.92 15.79
C THR A 74 20.64 12.75 15.61
N LEU A 75 21.05 11.92 14.64
CA LEU A 75 22.46 11.76 14.28
C LEU A 75 23.06 13.04 13.70
N SER A 76 22.31 13.76 12.86
CA SER A 76 22.78 15.01 12.25
C SER A 76 22.95 16.13 13.28
N GLU A 77 22.09 16.17 14.31
CA GLU A 77 22.16 17.12 15.43
C GLU A 77 23.30 16.81 16.41
N LEU A 78 23.73 15.55 16.54
CA LEU A 78 24.87 15.18 17.38
C LEU A 78 26.23 15.55 16.76
N VAL A 79 26.37 15.52 15.43
CA VAL A 79 27.63 15.80 14.71
C VAL A 79 28.35 17.08 15.18
N PRO A 80 27.68 18.25 15.29
CA PRO A 80 28.36 19.47 15.72
C PRO A 80 28.69 19.54 17.21
N GLN A 81 28.15 18.63 18.05
CA GLN A 81 28.24 18.68 19.51
C GLN A 81 29.32 17.75 20.09
N VAL A 82 30.06 17.03 19.23
CA VAL A 82 30.96 15.94 19.65
C VAL A 82 32.43 16.38 19.58
N ASN A 83 33.16 16.15 20.67
CA ASN A 83 34.58 16.49 20.80
C ASN A 83 35.47 15.62 19.88
N LYS A 84 36.66 16.11 19.48
CA LYS A 84 37.53 15.44 18.48
C LYS A 84 37.87 13.97 18.77
N GLN A 85 37.88 13.53 20.04
CA GLN A 85 38.14 12.15 20.45
C GLN A 85 36.98 11.19 20.12
N ASN A 86 35.73 11.66 20.12
CA ASN A 86 34.54 10.84 19.89
C ASN A 86 34.09 10.82 18.41
N LEU A 87 34.78 11.58 17.54
CA LEU A 87 34.49 11.66 16.10
C LEU A 87 34.66 10.31 15.38
N THR A 88 35.63 9.50 15.78
CA THR A 88 35.90 8.20 15.13
C THR A 88 34.78 7.20 15.42
N ALA A 89 34.37 7.07 16.69
CA ALA A 89 33.25 6.22 17.10
C ALA A 89 31.93 6.69 16.47
N LEU A 90 31.69 8.00 16.41
CA LEU A 90 30.51 8.57 15.75
C LEU A 90 30.49 8.32 14.24
N ASN A 91 31.64 8.42 13.57
CA ASN A 91 31.75 8.10 12.14
C ASN A 91 31.58 6.60 11.86
N GLN A 92 32.06 5.73 12.74
CA GLN A 92 31.80 4.29 12.65
C GLN A 92 30.30 3.98 12.85
N LEU A 93 29.65 4.61 13.84
CA LEU A 93 28.22 4.48 14.08
C LEU A 93 27.41 4.93 12.86
N ARG A 94 27.79 6.07 12.26
CA ARG A 94 27.17 6.60 11.05
C ARG A 94 27.31 5.65 9.86
N ARG A 95 28.47 5.01 9.69
CA ARG A 95 28.69 4.00 8.65
C ARG A 95 27.80 2.77 8.88
N LYS A 96 27.75 2.24 10.10
CA LYS A 96 26.88 1.11 10.45
C LYS A 96 25.39 1.44 10.22
N VAL A 97 24.92 2.60 10.66
CA VAL A 97 23.53 3.05 10.43
C VAL A 97 23.23 3.15 8.93
N LYS A 98 24.15 3.70 8.14
CA LYS A 98 23.98 3.82 6.69
C LYS A 98 24.00 2.46 5.97
N GLU A 99 24.83 1.52 6.41
CA GLU A 99 24.84 0.16 5.87
C GLU A 99 23.54 -0.59 6.18
N VAL A 100 23.05 -0.45 7.41
CA VAL A 100 21.74 -0.94 7.85
C VAL A 100 20.65 -0.30 6.99
N GLU A 101 20.62 1.02 6.85
CA GLU A 101 19.67 1.74 5.99
C GLU A 101 19.68 1.22 4.55
N ILE A 102 20.85 1.01 3.94
CA ILE A 102 20.98 0.50 2.56
C ILE A 102 20.45 -0.94 2.45
N LYS A 103 20.87 -1.84 3.35
CA LYS A 103 20.42 -3.24 3.35
C LYS A 103 18.89 -3.31 3.58
N LEU A 104 18.37 -2.52 4.51
CA LEU A 104 16.95 -2.49 4.83
C LEU A 104 16.12 -1.84 3.72
N ALA A 105 16.57 -0.74 3.11
CA ALA A 105 15.89 -0.12 1.98
C ALA A 105 15.76 -1.10 0.81
N LYS A 106 16.81 -1.89 0.55
CA LYS A 106 16.77 -2.94 -0.49
C LYS A 106 15.72 -4.01 -0.16
N SER A 107 15.63 -4.44 1.10
CA SER A 107 14.64 -5.44 1.54
C SER A 107 13.20 -4.93 1.44
N VAL A 108 12.93 -3.71 1.91
CA VAL A 108 11.61 -3.06 1.81
C VAL A 108 11.20 -2.87 0.35
N ASN A 109 12.13 -2.43 -0.50
CA ASN A 109 11.87 -2.28 -1.94
C ASN A 109 11.57 -3.63 -2.61
N ASN A 110 12.26 -4.70 -2.24
CA ASN A 110 11.97 -6.04 -2.75
C ASN A 110 10.59 -6.53 -2.32
N LEU A 111 10.21 -6.34 -1.05
CA LEU A 111 8.87 -6.68 -0.53
C LEU A 111 7.77 -5.89 -1.25
N GLN A 112 7.97 -4.59 -1.46
CA GLN A 112 7.05 -3.77 -2.21
C GLN A 112 6.91 -4.27 -3.66
N ARG A 113 8.03 -4.56 -4.33
CA ARG A 113 8.02 -5.05 -5.71
C ARG A 113 7.31 -6.39 -5.85
N GLN A 114 7.51 -7.31 -4.91
CA GLN A 114 6.79 -8.58 -4.89
C GLN A 114 5.28 -8.37 -4.74
N ARG A 115 4.85 -7.52 -3.80
CA ARG A 115 3.43 -7.20 -3.60
C ARG A 115 2.80 -6.58 -4.86
N GLU A 116 3.50 -5.66 -5.51
CA GLU A 116 3.06 -5.06 -6.77
C GLU A 116 2.92 -6.10 -7.89
N GLN A 117 3.90 -7.00 -8.03
CA GLN A 117 3.85 -8.10 -9.01
C GLN A 117 2.67 -9.04 -8.75
N THR A 118 2.44 -9.44 -7.49
CA THR A 118 1.30 -10.27 -7.12
C THR A 118 -0.03 -9.57 -7.40
N ALA A 119 -0.15 -8.28 -7.06
CA ALA A 119 -1.34 -7.49 -7.36
C ALA A 119 -1.60 -7.41 -8.88
N ILE A 120 -0.55 -7.25 -9.69
CA ILE A 120 -0.67 -7.27 -11.16
C ILE A 120 -1.18 -8.63 -11.64
N ALA A 121 -0.59 -9.74 -11.21
CA ALA A 121 -1.00 -11.09 -11.63
C ALA A 121 -2.45 -11.42 -11.22
N LEU A 122 -2.86 -11.05 -10.00
CA LEU A 122 -4.24 -11.19 -9.55
C LEU A 122 -5.19 -10.31 -10.37
N SER A 123 -4.78 -9.07 -10.68
CA SER A 123 -5.59 -8.18 -11.51
C SER A 123 -5.85 -8.77 -12.90
N GLU A 124 -4.84 -9.39 -13.53
CA GLU A 124 -4.98 -10.05 -14.83
C GLU A 124 -5.99 -11.20 -14.78
N THR A 125 -5.97 -11.97 -13.69
CA THR A 125 -6.94 -13.05 -13.45
C THR A 125 -8.35 -12.50 -13.33
N VAL A 126 -8.56 -11.47 -12.51
CA VAL A 126 -9.87 -10.81 -12.37
C VAL A 126 -10.37 -10.26 -13.72
N ILE A 127 -9.50 -9.56 -14.46
CA ILE A 127 -9.81 -9.00 -15.78
C ILE A 127 -10.26 -10.10 -16.74
N GLN A 128 -9.55 -11.22 -16.79
CA GLN A 128 -9.88 -12.32 -17.68
C GLN A 128 -11.22 -12.97 -17.32
N LYS A 129 -11.52 -13.10 -16.02
CA LYS A 129 -12.80 -13.64 -15.54
C LYS A 129 -13.97 -12.69 -15.85
N ILE A 130 -13.78 -11.37 -15.75
CA ILE A 130 -14.80 -10.39 -16.18
C ILE A 130 -15.02 -10.47 -17.68
N ARG A 131 -13.95 -10.53 -18.49
CA ARG A 131 -14.06 -10.61 -19.96
C ARG A 131 -14.79 -11.86 -20.46
N THR A 132 -14.61 -12.98 -19.76
CA THR A 132 -15.27 -14.27 -20.04
C THR A 132 -16.64 -14.39 -19.37
N ASN A 133 -17.15 -13.30 -18.79
CA ASN A 133 -18.45 -13.22 -18.10
C ASN A 133 -18.60 -14.19 -16.90
N SER A 134 -17.48 -14.64 -16.34
CA SER A 134 -17.43 -15.49 -15.14
C SER A 134 -17.47 -14.61 -13.89
N VAL A 135 -18.59 -13.91 -13.67
CA VAL A 135 -18.69 -12.85 -12.64
C VAL A 135 -18.43 -13.37 -11.23
N ARG A 136 -18.98 -14.53 -10.84
CA ARG A 136 -18.78 -15.09 -9.49
C ARG A 136 -17.31 -15.39 -9.19
N ASP A 137 -16.62 -16.01 -10.15
CA ASP A 137 -15.17 -16.26 -10.06
C ASP A 137 -14.39 -14.94 -9.99
N ALA A 138 -14.78 -13.96 -10.80
CA ALA A 138 -14.15 -12.64 -10.77
C ALA A 138 -14.28 -11.97 -9.39
N ILE A 139 -15.43 -12.10 -8.72
CA ILE A 139 -15.64 -11.58 -7.36
C ILE A 139 -14.75 -12.29 -6.33
N ALA A 140 -14.61 -13.61 -6.42
CA ALA A 140 -13.73 -14.36 -5.52
C ALA A 140 -12.28 -13.89 -5.64
N GLU A 141 -11.79 -13.73 -6.87
CA GLU A 141 -10.43 -13.24 -7.12
C GLU A 141 -10.27 -11.75 -6.80
N PHE A 142 -11.33 -10.97 -6.98
CA PHE A 142 -11.33 -9.55 -6.64
C PHE A 142 -11.12 -9.32 -5.14
N LYS A 143 -11.72 -10.15 -4.27
CA LYS A 143 -11.49 -10.07 -2.82
C LYS A 143 -10.02 -10.29 -2.47
N ASN A 144 -9.36 -11.25 -3.14
CA ASN A 144 -7.93 -11.49 -2.98
C ASN A 144 -7.09 -10.29 -3.45
N LEU A 145 -7.50 -9.62 -4.53
CA LEU A 145 -6.84 -8.42 -5.02
C LEU A 145 -7.06 -7.22 -4.08
N ALA A 146 -8.27 -7.03 -3.56
CA ALA A 146 -8.63 -5.92 -2.69
C ALA A 146 -7.85 -5.93 -1.35
N LEU A 147 -7.40 -7.11 -0.90
CA LEU A 147 -6.48 -7.22 0.23
C LEU A 147 -5.08 -6.68 -0.06
N ARG A 148 -4.68 -6.64 -1.34
CA ARG A 148 -3.29 -6.41 -1.79
C ARG A 148 -3.11 -5.13 -2.60
N SER A 149 -4.21 -4.50 -3.01
CA SER A 149 -4.23 -3.25 -3.76
C SER A 149 -5.19 -2.25 -3.11
N ASP A 150 -4.73 -1.02 -2.96
CA ASP A 150 -5.52 0.08 -2.41
C ASP A 150 -6.64 0.56 -3.33
N ASP A 151 -6.41 0.46 -4.65
CA ASP A 151 -7.38 0.83 -5.66
C ASP A 151 -7.40 -0.23 -6.76
N PRO A 152 -8.01 -1.40 -6.48
CA PRO A 152 -8.07 -2.49 -7.44
C PRO A 152 -8.86 -2.09 -8.69
N PHE A 153 -9.84 -1.19 -8.55
CA PHE A 153 -10.68 -0.73 -9.66
C PHE A 153 -9.93 0.09 -10.69
N ARG A 154 -9.01 0.98 -10.28
CA ARG A 154 -8.15 1.72 -11.22
C ARG A 154 -7.28 0.82 -12.09
N ILE A 155 -6.95 -0.38 -11.62
CA ILE A 155 -6.18 -1.35 -12.39
C ILE A 155 -7.09 -2.13 -13.35
N ILE A 156 -8.26 -2.56 -12.87
CA ILE A 156 -9.16 -3.47 -13.60
C ILE A 156 -9.96 -2.73 -14.67
N VAL A 157 -10.64 -1.64 -14.31
CA VAL A 157 -11.65 -0.99 -15.17
C VAL A 157 -11.09 -0.58 -16.52
N PRO A 158 -9.94 0.12 -16.64
CA PRO A 158 -9.41 0.54 -17.95
C PRO A 158 -8.93 -0.64 -18.81
N LYS A 159 -8.62 -1.79 -18.20
CA LYS A 159 -8.21 -2.99 -18.92
C LYS A 159 -9.41 -3.80 -19.40
N VAL A 160 -10.53 -3.78 -18.67
CA VAL A 160 -11.78 -4.44 -19.09
C VAL A 160 -12.54 -3.60 -20.11
N TYR A 161 -12.76 -2.32 -19.84
CA TYR A 161 -13.52 -1.42 -20.70
C TYR A 161 -12.62 -0.60 -21.61
N ARG A 162 -12.67 -0.88 -22.91
CA ARG A 162 -11.87 -0.23 -23.97
C ARG A 162 -12.73 0.56 -24.95
N GLY A 163 -14.01 0.75 -24.65
CA GLY A 163 -14.94 1.59 -25.41
C GLY A 163 -16.06 0.85 -26.13
N ALA A 164 -16.13 -0.48 -26.02
CA ALA A 164 -17.22 -1.28 -26.57
C ALA A 164 -18.37 -1.46 -25.57
N ASP A 165 -19.60 -1.57 -26.08
CA ASP A 165 -20.80 -1.69 -25.24
C ASP A 165 -20.89 -3.03 -24.50
N ASP A 166 -20.36 -4.11 -25.08
CA ASP A 166 -20.31 -5.43 -24.43
C ASP A 166 -19.31 -5.44 -23.26
N GLU A 167 -18.18 -4.74 -23.41
CA GLU A 167 -17.19 -4.57 -22.35
C GLU A 167 -17.74 -3.72 -21.20
N ALA A 168 -18.46 -2.64 -21.51
CA ALA A 168 -19.17 -1.85 -20.51
C ALA A 168 -20.18 -2.72 -19.76
N ARG A 169 -20.96 -3.53 -20.48
CA ARG A 169 -21.95 -4.44 -19.89
C ARG A 169 -21.30 -5.42 -18.92
N LYS A 170 -20.22 -6.10 -19.33
CA LYS A 170 -19.46 -7.03 -18.47
C LYS A 170 -18.90 -6.35 -17.22
N MET A 171 -18.39 -5.12 -17.37
CA MET A 171 -17.88 -4.34 -16.24
C MET A 171 -19.00 -3.97 -15.27
N ILE A 172 -20.17 -3.55 -15.78
CA ILE A 172 -21.36 -3.24 -14.98
C ILE A 172 -21.85 -4.49 -14.26
N ASP A 173 -21.98 -5.63 -14.95
CA ASP A 173 -22.41 -6.91 -14.36
C ASP A 173 -21.51 -7.32 -13.18
N PHE A 174 -20.20 -7.09 -13.31
CA PHE A 174 -19.25 -7.28 -12.22
C PHE A 174 -19.48 -6.31 -11.07
N LEU A 175 -19.56 -5.00 -11.33
CA LEU A 175 -19.71 -3.97 -10.29
C LEU A 175 -21.03 -4.09 -9.51
N GLU A 176 -22.10 -4.54 -10.16
CA GLU A 176 -23.39 -4.82 -9.52
C GLU A 176 -23.32 -5.99 -8.53
N MET A 177 -22.36 -6.91 -8.70
CA MET A 177 -22.17 -8.09 -7.85
C MET A 177 -21.10 -7.91 -6.76
N VAL A 178 -20.37 -6.79 -6.76
CA VAL A 178 -19.38 -6.48 -5.72
C VAL A 178 -20.10 -6.06 -4.43
N ASP A 179 -19.68 -6.66 -3.31
CA ASP A 179 -20.21 -6.34 -1.98
C ASP A 179 -19.97 -4.86 -1.66
N PHE A 180 -20.96 -4.18 -1.05
CA PHE A 180 -20.78 -2.79 -0.65
C PHE A 180 -19.58 -2.60 0.28
N ASN A 181 -19.21 -3.58 1.11
CA ASN A 181 -18.01 -3.50 1.94
C ASN A 181 -16.71 -3.36 1.13
N ASP A 182 -16.69 -3.89 -0.09
CA ASP A 182 -15.54 -3.85 -1.01
C ASP A 182 -15.53 -2.57 -1.89
N ARG A 183 -16.39 -1.60 -1.56
CA ARG A 183 -16.41 -0.23 -2.11
C ARG A 183 -16.61 -0.13 -3.63
N PRO A 184 -17.67 -0.71 -4.21
CA PRO A 184 -17.94 -0.73 -5.65
C PRO A 184 -18.03 0.67 -6.29
N ILE A 185 -18.31 1.72 -5.49
CA ILE A 185 -18.34 3.09 -6.01
C ILE A 185 -17.03 3.51 -6.69
N GLY A 186 -15.88 2.99 -6.23
CA GLY A 186 -14.60 3.27 -6.87
C GLY A 186 -14.54 2.75 -8.31
N GLY A 187 -15.15 1.60 -8.57
CA GLY A 187 -15.28 1.06 -9.92
C GLY A 187 -16.18 1.89 -10.82
N TYR A 188 -17.33 2.34 -10.30
CA TYR A 188 -18.23 3.21 -11.04
C TYR A 188 -17.59 4.57 -11.36
N GLU A 189 -16.82 5.16 -10.45
CA GLU A 189 -16.11 6.42 -10.71
C GLU A 189 -15.15 6.29 -11.90
N VAL A 190 -14.30 5.24 -11.90
CA VAL A 190 -13.33 5.02 -12.98
C VAL A 190 -14.04 4.71 -14.30
N LEU A 191 -15.13 3.94 -14.27
CA LEU A 191 -15.89 3.58 -15.46
C LEU A 191 -16.57 4.80 -16.07
N VAL A 192 -17.26 5.60 -15.25
CA VAL A 192 -17.92 6.84 -15.67
C VAL A 192 -16.91 7.83 -16.24
N ASP A 193 -15.78 8.03 -15.57
CA ASP A 193 -14.71 8.93 -16.06
C ASP A 193 -14.23 8.49 -17.45
N THR A 194 -13.98 7.19 -17.63
CA THR A 194 -13.56 6.63 -18.92
C THR A 194 -14.64 6.80 -20.00
N MET A 195 -15.91 6.55 -19.68
CA MET A 195 -17.03 6.70 -20.61
C MET A 195 -17.29 8.16 -20.99
N ILE A 196 -17.09 9.12 -20.08
CA ILE A 196 -17.17 10.56 -20.38
C ILE A 196 -16.08 10.95 -21.36
N THR A 197 -14.82 10.53 -21.10
CA THR A 197 -13.69 10.85 -22.00
C THR A 197 -13.89 10.30 -23.41
N GLN A 198 -14.62 9.19 -23.56
CA GLN A 198 -14.87 8.54 -24.84
C GLN A 198 -16.20 8.96 -25.50
N ASP A 199 -16.97 9.86 -24.91
CA ASP A 199 -18.33 10.23 -25.36
C ASP A 199 -19.28 9.01 -25.52
N LYS A 200 -19.21 8.10 -24.54
CA LYS A 200 -19.98 6.84 -24.51
C LYS A 200 -21.01 6.77 -23.39
N LEU A 201 -21.14 7.83 -22.59
CA LEU A 201 -22.04 7.86 -21.42
C LEU A 201 -23.52 8.07 -21.83
N ARG A 202 -24.08 7.12 -22.60
CA ARG A 202 -25.46 7.16 -23.12
C ARG A 202 -26.06 5.76 -23.25
N GLY A 203 -27.37 5.69 -23.50
CA GLY A 203 -28.09 4.44 -23.76
C GLY A 203 -28.28 3.55 -22.53
N GLU A 204 -28.47 2.24 -22.77
CA GLU A 204 -28.84 1.27 -21.72
C GLU A 204 -27.78 1.15 -20.62
N ASN A 205 -26.50 1.11 -20.99
CA ASN A 205 -25.38 1.02 -20.05
C ASN A 205 -25.34 2.23 -19.09
N ALA A 206 -25.60 3.44 -19.60
CA ALA A 206 -25.70 4.65 -18.78
C ALA A 206 -26.84 4.56 -17.75
N VAL A 207 -27.99 4.03 -18.15
CA VAL A 207 -29.14 3.81 -17.26
C VAL A 207 -28.80 2.79 -16.17
N ARG A 208 -28.10 1.70 -16.51
CA ARG A 208 -27.67 0.70 -15.52
C ARG A 208 -26.67 1.28 -14.52
N ILE A 209 -25.69 2.04 -14.98
CA ILE A 209 -24.74 2.73 -14.10
C ILE A 209 -25.48 3.67 -13.14
N LEU A 210 -26.45 4.45 -13.63
CA LEU A 210 -27.27 5.33 -12.77
C LEU A 210 -27.99 4.54 -11.67
N LYS A 211 -28.60 3.40 -12.02
CA LYS A 211 -29.26 2.52 -11.04
C LYS A 211 -28.27 1.99 -10.01
N GLY A 212 -27.08 1.56 -10.43
CA GLY A 212 -26.01 1.12 -9.52
C GLY A 212 -25.57 2.22 -8.55
N ILE A 213 -25.36 3.44 -9.04
CA ILE A 213 -25.01 4.61 -8.20
C ILE A 213 -26.15 4.90 -7.20
N GLN A 214 -27.40 4.89 -7.64
CA GLN A 214 -28.56 5.10 -6.77
C GLN A 214 -28.68 4.02 -5.70
N ALA A 215 -28.43 2.75 -6.03
CA ALA A 215 -28.42 1.66 -5.06
C ALA A 215 -27.38 1.90 -3.95
N ILE A 216 -26.16 2.34 -4.31
CA ILE A 216 -25.11 2.70 -3.34
C ILE A 216 -25.56 3.87 -2.45
N ILE A 217 -26.18 4.91 -3.02
CA ILE A 217 -26.72 6.05 -2.26
C ILE A 217 -27.76 5.56 -1.24
N MET A 218 -28.67 4.69 -1.65
CA MET A 218 -29.74 4.15 -0.80
C MET A 218 -29.18 3.24 0.31
N ALA A 219 -28.12 2.50 0.03
CA ALA A 219 -27.46 1.64 1.03
C ALA A 219 -26.79 2.44 2.16
N ARG A 220 -26.50 3.74 1.95
CA ARG A 220 -25.94 4.66 2.97
C ARG A 220 -24.66 4.15 3.66
N VAL A 221 -23.81 3.43 2.93
CA VAL A 221 -22.60 2.82 3.48
C VAL A 221 -21.45 3.84 3.56
N GLY A 222 -21.31 4.49 4.71
CA GLY A 222 -20.16 5.34 5.05
C GLY A 222 -19.78 6.36 3.97
N GLN A 223 -18.48 6.50 3.71
CA GLN A 223 -17.94 7.44 2.71
C GLN A 223 -18.35 7.14 1.26
N GLN A 224 -18.93 5.97 0.97
CA GLN A 224 -19.42 5.68 -0.38
C GLN A 224 -20.69 6.44 -0.72
N HIS A 225 -21.50 6.77 0.29
CA HIS A 225 -22.70 7.57 0.08
C HIS A 225 -22.34 8.94 -0.50
N GLU A 226 -21.41 9.65 0.14
CA GLU A 226 -20.97 10.98 -0.31
C GLU A 226 -20.33 10.92 -1.69
N ARG A 227 -19.46 9.93 -1.94
CA ARG A 227 -18.85 9.69 -3.25
C ARG A 227 -19.88 9.39 -4.33
N ALA A 228 -20.88 8.56 -4.03
CA ALA A 228 -21.95 8.23 -4.96
C ALA A 228 -22.84 9.44 -5.28
N VAL A 229 -23.14 10.29 -4.29
CA VAL A 229 -23.84 11.56 -4.52
C VAL A 229 -23.02 12.49 -5.42
N ALA A 230 -21.71 12.61 -5.18
CA ALA A 230 -20.81 13.41 -6.02
C ALA A 230 -20.74 12.86 -7.46
N LEU A 231 -20.62 11.55 -7.61
CA LEU A 231 -20.61 10.89 -8.91
C LEU A 231 -21.94 11.08 -9.65
N LEU A 232 -23.08 10.97 -8.97
CA LEU A 232 -24.40 11.22 -9.57
C LEU A 232 -24.52 12.65 -10.10
N LYS A 233 -24.02 13.65 -9.37
CA LYS A 233 -24.00 15.05 -9.82
C LYS A 233 -23.16 15.20 -11.09
N ARG A 234 -21.96 14.61 -11.12
CA ARG A 234 -21.09 14.63 -12.31
C ARG A 234 -21.74 13.93 -13.50
N PHE A 235 -22.33 12.76 -13.28
CA PHE A 235 -23.04 11.99 -14.30
C PHE A 235 -24.13 12.83 -14.96
N ARG A 236 -24.97 13.51 -14.18
CA ARG A 236 -26.07 14.34 -14.69
C ARG A 236 -25.61 15.52 -15.56
N VAL A 237 -24.45 16.09 -15.28
CA VAL A 237 -23.90 17.23 -16.04
C VAL A 237 -23.26 16.78 -17.36
N LYS A 238 -22.85 15.52 -17.47
CA LYS A 238 -22.01 15.00 -18.56
C LYS A 238 -22.67 13.89 -19.39
N ALA A 239 -23.80 13.36 -18.96
CA ALA A 239 -24.59 12.41 -19.74
C ALA A 239 -25.46 13.16 -20.76
N HIS A 240 -25.51 12.63 -21.98
CA HIS A 240 -26.25 13.17 -23.12
C HIS A 240 -27.29 12.15 -23.62
#